data_AF-A0A016W2P3-F1
#
_entry.id   AF-A0A016W2P3-F1
#
_cell.length_a   1.000
_cell.length_b   1.000
_cell.length_c   1.000
_cell.angle_alpha   90.00
_cell.angle_beta   90.00
_cell.angle_gamma   90.00
#
_symmetry.space_group_name_H-M   'P 1'
#
loop_
_entity.id
_entity.type
_entity.pdbx_description
1 polymer ?
#
loop_
_entity_poly.entity_id
_entity_poly.type
_entity_poly.pdbx_seq_one_letter_code
_entity_poly.pdbx_strand_id
1 'polypeptide(L)'
;MAASKVERLERAINTLEAALKANDLIPANKKPVSYDKERNACTEIRTIIVANDFNTLYKADRRYGDLLAKGVEMIFRMVNHIDQDIRTYAEESLDSILRSLLLGFYHSRVLVLLITEIGRSNAARSVVCALRRLAHLVHFSKCNRVV
;
A
#
# COMPACT_ATOMS: atom_id res chain seq x y z
N MET A 1 -7.83 21.13 -4.07
CA MET A 1 -8.12 21.28 -2.63
C MET A 1 -7.74 19.97 -1.92
N ALA A 2 -7.36 19.96 -0.64
CA ALA A 2 -6.92 18.72 0.03
C ALA A 2 -7.99 17.60 -0.01
N ALA A 3 -9.27 17.94 0.15
CA ALA A 3 -10.39 17.00 0.01
C ALA A 3 -10.45 16.32 -1.37
N SER A 4 -10.18 17.05 -2.45
CA SER A 4 -10.19 16.48 -3.80
C SER A 4 -9.06 15.45 -4.02
N LYS A 5 -7.97 15.52 -3.23
CA LYS A 5 -6.91 14.50 -3.25
C LYS A 5 -7.36 13.21 -2.56
N VAL A 6 -8.16 13.32 -1.50
CA VAL A 6 -8.71 12.16 -0.77
C VAL A 6 -9.72 11.40 -1.64
N GLU A 7 -10.59 12.12 -2.36
CA GLU A 7 -11.50 11.50 -3.34
C GLU A 7 -10.76 10.85 -4.52
N ARG A 8 -9.64 11.44 -4.96
CA ARG A 8 -8.78 10.82 -5.99
C ARG A 8 -8.13 9.54 -5.47
N LEU A 9 -7.66 9.54 -4.22
CA LEU A 9 -7.10 8.36 -3.58
C LEU A 9 -8.14 7.24 -3.49
N GLU A 10 -9.34 7.55 -3.02
CA GLU A 10 -10.44 6.59 -2.94
C GLU A 10 -10.76 5.97 -4.31
N ARG A 11 -10.86 6.78 -5.36
CA ARG A 11 -11.06 6.29 -6.73
C ARG A 11 -9.91 5.41 -7.21
N ALA A 12 -8.67 5.79 -6.94
CA ALA A 12 -7.50 5.00 -7.33
C ALA A 12 -7.47 3.63 -6.62
N ILE A 13 -7.81 3.61 -5.32
CA ILE A 13 -7.93 2.37 -4.54
C ILE A 13 -9.01 1.46 -5.13
N ASN A 14 -10.20 1.99 -5.39
CA ASN A 14 -11.30 1.20 -5.95
C ASN A 14 -10.97 0.68 -7.36
N THR A 15 -10.23 1.47 -8.15
CA THR A 15 -9.74 1.05 -9.47
C THR A 15 -8.75 -0.11 -9.36
N LEU A 16 -7.79 -0.01 -8.44
CA LEU A 16 -6.81 -1.08 -8.22
C LEU A 16 -7.48 -2.36 -7.70
N GLU A 17 -8.40 -2.23 -6.75
CA GLU A 17 -9.16 -3.35 -6.21
C GLU A 17 -9.96 -4.08 -7.29
N ALA A 18 -10.63 -3.33 -8.17
CA ALA A 18 -11.37 -3.90 -9.29
C ALA A 18 -10.45 -4.56 -10.33
N ALA A 19 -9.29 -3.96 -10.62
CA ALA A 19 -8.32 -4.50 -11.57
C ALA A 19 -7.74 -5.83 -11.08
N LEU A 20 -7.33 -5.91 -9.81
CA LEU A 20 -6.81 -7.12 -9.20
C LEU A 20 -7.86 -8.25 -9.19
N LYS A 21 -9.11 -7.94 -8.79
CA LYS A 21 -10.21 -8.93 -8.82
C LYS A 21 -10.50 -9.45 -10.22
N ALA A 22 -10.40 -8.60 -11.25
CA ALA A 22 -10.60 -9.04 -12.62
C ALA A 22 -9.52 -10.03 -13.06
N ASN A 23 -8.28 -9.85 -12.61
CA ASN A 23 -7.15 -10.72 -12.96
C ASN A 23 -7.18 -12.06 -12.23
N ASP A 24 -7.68 -12.12 -10.99
CA ASP A 24 -7.90 -13.39 -10.28
C ASP A 24 -8.87 -14.33 -11.02
N LEU A 25 -9.73 -13.79 -11.90
CA LEU A 25 -10.71 -14.53 -12.69
C LEU A 25 -10.19 -14.99 -14.06
N ILE A 26 -8.99 -14.57 -14.47
CA ILE A 26 -8.42 -14.92 -15.79
C ILE A 26 -7.65 -16.23 -15.66
N PRO A 27 -8.01 -17.30 -16.41
CA PRO A 27 -7.22 -18.52 -16.46
C PRO A 27 -5.83 -18.22 -17.02
N ALA A 28 -4.79 -18.83 -16.45
CA ALA A 28 -3.37 -18.58 -16.74
C ALA A 28 -2.90 -18.71 -18.21
N ASN A 29 -3.81 -18.98 -19.16
CA ASN A 29 -3.48 -19.47 -20.50
C ASN A 29 -4.06 -18.64 -21.67
N LYS A 30 -4.44 -17.37 -21.48
CA LYS A 30 -4.93 -16.53 -22.61
C LYS A 30 -4.38 -15.09 -22.62
N LYS A 31 -3.65 -14.78 -23.70
CA LYS A 31 -3.21 -13.47 -24.23
C LYS A 31 -2.26 -12.65 -23.34
N PRO A 32 -1.44 -11.75 -23.92
CA PRO A 32 -0.69 -10.77 -23.14
C PRO A 32 -1.69 -9.84 -22.46
N VAL A 33 -1.94 -10.07 -21.17
CA VAL A 33 -2.75 -9.18 -20.33
C VAL A 33 -1.91 -7.94 -20.06
N SER A 34 -2.37 -6.76 -20.52
CA SER A 34 -1.76 -5.50 -20.10
C SER A 34 -2.18 -5.20 -18.66
N TYR A 35 -1.19 -5.06 -17.78
CA TYR A 35 -1.37 -4.70 -16.38
C TYR A 35 -1.27 -3.17 -16.15
N ASP A 36 -1.40 -2.37 -17.21
CA ASP A 36 -1.24 -0.91 -17.16
C ASP A 36 -2.25 -0.25 -16.20
N LYS A 37 -3.47 -0.81 -16.09
CA LYS A 37 -4.48 -0.30 -15.15
C LYS A 37 -4.03 -0.41 -13.70
N GLU A 38 -3.48 -1.57 -13.32
CA GLU A 38 -2.97 -1.78 -11.95
C GLU A 38 -1.78 -0.88 -11.68
N ARG A 39 -0.84 -0.81 -12.64
CA ARG A 39 0.36 0.04 -12.53
C ARG A 39 -0.01 1.50 -12.38
N ASN A 40 -0.95 2.00 -13.19
CA ASN A 40 -1.40 3.39 -13.14
C ASN A 40 -2.14 3.70 -11.83
N ALA A 41 -3.02 2.80 -11.37
CA ALA A 41 -3.73 2.98 -10.11
C ALA A 41 -2.76 2.96 -8.91
N CYS A 42 -1.79 2.04 -8.90
CA CYS A 42 -0.72 1.99 -7.91
C CYS A 42 0.15 3.26 -7.93
N THR A 43 0.50 3.76 -9.13
CA THR A 43 1.23 5.02 -9.31
C THR A 43 0.48 6.19 -8.70
N GLU A 44 -0.83 6.28 -8.93
CA GLU A 44 -1.67 7.37 -8.41
C GLU A 44 -1.77 7.29 -6.87
N ILE A 45 -2.01 6.10 -6.30
CA ILE A 45 -2.02 5.88 -4.84
C ILE A 45 -0.68 6.34 -4.24
N ARG A 46 0.44 5.84 -4.78
CA ARG A 46 1.79 6.21 -4.33
C ARG A 46 2.01 7.71 -4.42
N THR A 47 1.69 8.32 -5.56
CA THR A 47 1.88 9.76 -5.79
C THR A 47 1.12 10.61 -4.78
N ILE A 48 -0.15 10.27 -4.51
CA ILE A 48 -0.95 11.02 -3.55
C ILE A 48 -0.39 10.85 -2.14
N ILE A 49 -0.01 9.65 -1.72
CA ILE A 49 0.50 9.44 -0.36
C ILE A 49 1.86 10.09 -0.17
N VAL A 50 2.77 9.94 -1.14
CA VAL A 50 4.15 10.43 -1.03
C VAL A 50 4.24 11.95 -1.14
N ALA A 51 3.41 12.57 -1.99
CA ALA A 51 3.47 14.02 -2.23
C ALA A 51 2.75 14.86 -1.16
N ASN A 52 2.16 14.24 -0.13
CA ASN A 52 1.39 14.95 0.88
C ASN A 52 1.78 14.51 2.28
N ASP A 53 1.96 15.47 3.18
CA ASP A 53 2.07 15.17 4.60
C ASP A 53 0.77 14.56 5.13
N PHE A 54 0.89 13.52 5.96
CA PHE A 54 -0.25 12.78 6.50
C PHE A 54 -1.22 13.69 7.25
N ASN A 55 -0.72 14.58 8.12
CA ASN A 55 -1.56 15.45 8.91
C ASN A 55 -2.35 16.44 8.05
N THR A 56 -1.79 16.86 6.92
CA THR A 56 -2.46 17.77 5.99
C THR A 56 -3.73 17.15 5.41
N LEU A 57 -3.63 15.92 4.89
CA LEU A 57 -4.80 15.22 4.34
C LEU A 57 -5.75 14.73 5.44
N TYR A 58 -5.22 14.24 6.56
CA TYR A 58 -6.03 13.74 7.66
C TYR A 58 -6.86 14.83 8.36
N LYS A 59 -6.33 16.06 8.48
CA LYS A 59 -7.11 17.20 9.01
C LYS A 59 -8.19 17.67 8.05
N ALA A 60 -7.93 17.57 6.74
CA ALA A 60 -8.90 17.94 5.72
C ALA A 60 -10.03 16.91 5.58
N ASP A 61 -9.72 15.62 5.69
CA ASP A 61 -10.69 14.53 5.67
C ASP A 61 -10.20 13.37 6.55
N ARG A 62 -10.96 13.05 7.60
CA ARG A 62 -10.61 12.00 8.56
C ARG A 62 -10.58 10.61 7.92
N ARG A 63 -11.34 10.39 6.84
CA ARG A 63 -11.35 9.13 6.08
C ARG A 63 -10.00 8.82 5.46
N TYR A 64 -9.11 9.81 5.29
CA TYR A 64 -7.77 9.61 4.77
C TYR A 64 -6.98 8.56 5.57
N GLY A 65 -7.18 8.48 6.89
CA GLY A 65 -6.51 7.49 7.72
C GLY A 65 -6.80 6.04 7.30
N ASP A 66 -8.07 5.75 7.01
CA ASP A 66 -8.54 4.44 6.60
C ASP A 66 -8.21 4.18 5.12
N LEU A 67 -8.34 5.20 4.27
CA LEU A 67 -7.97 5.13 2.86
C LEU A 67 -6.47 4.88 2.68
N LEU A 68 -5.61 5.46 3.51
CA LEU A 68 -4.18 5.14 3.51
C LEU A 68 -3.95 3.66 3.81
N ALA A 69 -4.59 3.12 4.86
CA ALA A 69 -4.46 1.72 5.22
C ALA A 69 -4.95 0.79 4.10
N LYS A 70 -6.11 1.11 3.51
CA LYS A 70 -6.67 0.36 2.37
C LYS A 70 -5.78 0.47 1.13
N GLY A 71 -5.20 1.62 0.85
CA GLY A 71 -4.27 1.82 -0.27
C GLY A 71 -3.00 1.00 -0.13
N VAL A 72 -2.39 1.00 1.06
CA VAL A 72 -1.21 0.17 1.36
C VAL A 72 -1.54 -1.31 1.25
N GLU A 73 -2.70 -1.74 1.75
CA GLU A 73 -3.17 -3.13 1.59
C GLU A 73 -3.29 -3.53 0.11
N MET A 74 -3.87 -2.69 -0.75
CA MET A 74 -4.01 -3.02 -2.17
C MET A 74 -2.64 -3.19 -2.85
N ILE A 75 -1.65 -2.38 -2.47
CA ILE A 75 -0.28 -2.52 -3.00
C ILE A 75 0.38 -3.81 -2.46
N PHE A 76 0.14 -4.18 -1.20
CA PHE A 76 0.60 -5.48 -0.69
C PHE A 76 0.02 -6.67 -1.47
N ARG A 77 -1.24 -6.59 -1.91
CA ARG A 77 -1.82 -7.63 -2.79
C ARG A 77 -1.07 -7.75 -4.12
N MET A 78 -0.60 -6.63 -4.69
CA MET A 78 0.21 -6.64 -5.92
C MET A 78 1.57 -7.33 -5.74
N VAL A 79 2.11 -7.42 -4.52
CA VAL A 79 3.37 -8.16 -4.26
C VAL A 79 3.24 -9.66 -4.57
N ASN A 80 2.01 -10.19 -4.59
CA ASN A 80 1.75 -11.56 -5.00
C ASN A 80 1.27 -11.71 -6.45
N HIS A 81 1.39 -10.66 -7.27
CA HIS A 81 0.96 -10.68 -8.66
C HIS A 81 1.73 -11.71 -9.50
N ILE A 82 1.12 -12.25 -10.57
CA ILE A 82 1.73 -13.27 -11.43
C ILE A 82 2.91 -12.73 -12.23
N ASP A 83 2.80 -11.49 -12.69
CA ASP A 83 3.84 -10.76 -13.43
C ASP A 83 4.93 -10.21 -12.49
N GLN A 84 6.20 -10.41 -12.86
CA GLN A 84 7.36 -10.01 -12.06
C GLN A 84 7.55 -8.49 -12.00
N ASP A 85 7.31 -7.77 -13.09
CA ASP A 85 7.52 -6.34 -13.15
C ASP A 85 6.51 -5.62 -12.25
N ILE A 86 5.27 -6.12 -12.24
CA ILE A 86 4.23 -5.63 -11.32
C ILE A 86 4.61 -5.88 -9.85
N ARG A 87 5.17 -7.06 -9.52
CA ARG A 87 5.64 -7.34 -8.16
C ARG A 87 6.75 -6.39 -7.73
N THR A 88 7.78 -6.22 -8.56
CA THR A 88 8.89 -5.31 -8.29
C THR A 88 8.39 -3.88 -8.11
N TYR A 89 7.51 -3.42 -9.01
CA TYR A 89 6.93 -2.09 -8.93
C TYR A 89 6.10 -1.87 -7.66
N ALA A 90 5.37 -2.89 -7.19
CA ALA A 90 4.63 -2.84 -5.95
C ALA A 90 5.56 -2.72 -4.73
N GLU A 91 6.65 -3.49 -4.69
CA GLU A 91 7.65 -3.40 -3.63
C GLU A 91 8.32 -2.02 -3.57
N GLU A 92 8.75 -1.48 -4.71
CA GLU A 92 9.29 -0.12 -4.81
C GLU A 92 8.29 0.94 -4.34
N SER A 93 7.01 0.74 -4.67
CA SER A 93 5.93 1.67 -4.29
C SER A 93 5.64 1.62 -2.79
N LEU A 94 5.67 0.44 -2.17
CA LEU A 94 5.62 0.30 -0.72
C LEU A 94 6.80 1.00 -0.07
N ASP A 95 8.02 0.79 -0.55
CA ASP A 95 9.21 1.44 0.02
C ASP A 95 9.13 2.96 -0.04
N SER A 96 8.65 3.51 -1.16
CA SER A 96 8.43 4.94 -1.32
C SER A 96 7.42 5.49 -0.30
N ILE A 97 6.28 4.81 -0.14
CA ILE A 97 5.23 5.20 0.81
C ILE A 97 5.74 5.12 2.26
N LEU A 98 6.31 3.98 2.65
CA LEU A 98 6.78 3.77 4.01
C LEU A 98 7.90 4.76 4.35
N ARG A 99 8.85 4.99 3.44
CA ARG A 99 9.90 5.98 3.63
C ARG A 99 9.34 7.39 3.79
N SER A 100 8.34 7.79 3.00
CA SER A 100 7.69 9.10 3.15
C SER A 100 7.02 9.24 4.53
N LEU A 101 6.30 8.22 4.99
CA LEU A 101 5.69 8.22 6.33
C LEU A 101 6.72 8.27 7.45
N LEU A 102 7.85 7.57 7.31
CA LEU A 102 8.94 7.59 8.29
C LEU A 102 9.64 8.95 8.33
N LEU A 103 9.87 9.60 7.19
CA LEU A 103 10.40 10.96 7.12
C LEU A 103 9.46 11.98 7.76
N GLY A 104 8.15 11.74 7.72
CA GLY A 104 7.15 12.50 8.46
C GLY A 104 7.02 12.13 9.94
N PHE A 105 7.92 11.30 10.49
CA PHE A 105 7.90 10.80 11.87
C PHE A 105 6.67 9.96 12.25
N TYR A 106 5.96 9.37 11.27
CA TYR A 106 4.76 8.55 11.49
C TYR A 106 5.08 7.06 11.76
N HIS A 107 6.17 6.77 12.51
CA HIS A 107 6.66 5.41 12.79
C HIS A 107 5.58 4.45 13.31
N SER A 108 4.75 4.94 14.25
CA SER A 108 3.67 4.15 14.84
C SER A 108 2.68 3.63 13.80
N ARG A 109 2.35 4.46 12.81
CA ARG A 109 1.40 4.11 11.76
C ARG A 109 2.01 3.10 10.80
N VAL A 110 3.29 3.27 10.47
CA VAL A 110 4.04 2.30 9.66
C VAL A 110 4.08 0.93 10.34
N LEU A 111 4.38 0.87 11.64
CA LEU A 111 4.37 -0.39 12.41
C LEU A 111 2.99 -1.06 12.36
N VAL A 112 1.91 -0.30 12.58
CA VAL A 112 0.54 -0.82 12.51
C VAL A 112 0.23 -1.37 11.12
N LEU A 113 0.59 -0.67 10.04
CA LEU A 113 0.36 -1.14 8.66
C LEU A 113 1.05 -2.49 8.41
N LEU A 114 2.31 -2.62 8.83
CA LEU A 114 3.10 -3.85 8.64
C LEU A 114 2.57 -5.02 9.48
N ILE A 115 2.29 -4.78 10.77
CA ILE A 115 1.76 -5.80 11.67
C ILE A 115 0.37 -6.26 11.21
N THR A 116 -0.47 -5.33 10.75
CA THR A 116 -1.80 -5.65 10.21
C THR A 116 -1.67 -6.56 8.98
N GLU A 117 -0.73 -6.28 8.08
CA GLU A 117 -0.52 -7.13 6.91
C GLU A 117 0.00 -8.53 7.28
N ILE A 118 0.91 -8.62 8.25
CA ILE A 118 1.39 -9.91 8.78
C ILE A 118 0.22 -10.69 9.41
N GLY A 119 -0.60 -10.02 10.22
CA GLY A 119 -1.76 -10.62 10.89
C GLY A 119 -2.81 -11.17 9.93
N ARG A 120 -3.00 -10.55 8.76
CA ARG A 120 -3.93 -11.05 7.73
C ARG A 120 -3.54 -12.40 7.16
N SER A 121 -2.26 -12.79 7.21
CA SER A 121 -1.77 -14.11 6.78
C SER A 121 -2.18 -14.52 5.35
N ASN A 122 -2.41 -13.55 4.45
CA ASN A 122 -3.02 -13.82 3.13
C ASN A 122 -2.12 -14.62 2.18
N ALA A 123 -0.91 -14.11 1.88
CA ALA A 123 -0.01 -14.70 0.89
C ALA A 123 1.44 -14.64 1.40
N ALA A 124 2.19 -15.74 1.22
CA ALA A 124 3.55 -15.87 1.74
C ALA A 124 4.48 -14.74 1.28
N ARG A 125 4.39 -14.29 0.03
CA ARG A 125 5.18 -13.16 -0.49
C ARG A 125 4.86 -11.85 0.23
N SER A 126 3.57 -11.55 0.45
CA SER A 126 3.15 -10.35 1.19
C SER A 126 3.65 -10.38 2.64
N VAL A 127 3.51 -11.53 3.30
CA VAL A 127 3.98 -11.72 4.69
C VAL A 127 5.49 -11.53 4.80
N VAL A 128 6.28 -12.17 3.92
CA VAL A 128 7.75 -11.99 3.92
C VAL A 128 8.14 -10.55 3.60
N CYS A 129 7.45 -9.92 2.66
CA CYS A 129 7.64 -8.51 2.29
C CYS A 129 7.41 -7.57 3.49
N ALA A 130 6.34 -7.80 4.26
CA ALA A 130 6.02 -7.05 5.47
C ALA A 130 7.01 -7.34 6.62
N LEU A 131 7.36 -8.61 6.85
CA LEU A 131 8.31 -9.02 7.90
C LEU A 131 9.70 -8.42 7.70
N ARG A 132 10.23 -8.44 6.48
CA ARG A 132 11.52 -7.81 6.16
C ARG A 132 11.53 -6.34 6.54
N ARG A 133 10.49 -5.60 6.13
CA ARG A 133 10.35 -4.17 6.43
C ARG A 133 10.14 -3.92 7.92
N LEU A 134 9.40 -4.79 8.60
CA LEU A 134 9.20 -4.70 10.05
C LEU A 134 10.52 -4.88 10.80
N ALA A 135 11.34 -5.87 10.43
CA ALA A 135 12.65 -6.11 11.05
C ALA A 135 13.55 -4.86 11.00
N HIS A 136 13.53 -4.12 9.90
CA HIS A 136 14.27 -2.86 9.77
C HIS A 136 13.71 -1.73 10.65
N LEU A 137 12.49 -1.84 11.18
CA LEU A 137 11.81 -0.78 11.91
C LEU A 137 11.53 -1.11 13.39
N VAL A 138 11.79 -2.34 13.84
CA VAL A 138 11.55 -2.78 15.23
C VAL A 138 12.25 -1.88 16.25
N HIS A 139 13.45 -1.37 15.94
CA HIS A 139 14.18 -0.48 16.85
C HIS A 139 13.51 0.89 17.08
N PHE A 140 12.55 1.29 16.23
CA PHE A 140 11.74 2.49 16.45
C PHE A 140 10.48 2.25 17.30
N SER A 141 10.20 1.00 17.68
CA SER A 141 9.08 0.70 18.56
C SER A 141 9.39 1.19 19.99
N LYS A 142 8.42 1.89 20.59
CA LYS A 142 8.52 2.25 22.01
C LYS A 142 8.22 1.01 22.84
N CYS A 143 9.04 0.71 23.85
CA CYS A 143 8.89 -0.48 24.71
C CYS A 143 7.47 -0.63 25.30
N ASN A 144 6.77 0.47 25.59
CA ASN A 144 5.39 0.46 26.11
C ASN A 144 4.32 -0.03 25.12
N ARG A 145 4.70 -0.44 23.90
CA ARG A 145 3.80 -1.01 22.89
C ARG A 145 4.15 -2.44 22.48
N VAL A 146 5.18 -3.02 23.08
CA VAL A 146 5.53 -4.43 22.95
C VAL A 146 4.98 -5.12 24.20
N VAL A 147 3.68 -5.43 24.18
CA VAL A 147 2.99 -6.15 25.25
C VAL A 147 2.35 -7.38 24.63
#